data_AF-A0A5J4PS08-F1
#
_entry.id   AF-A0A5J4PS08-F1
#
_cell.length_a   1.000
_cell.length_b   1.000
_cell.length_c   1.000
_cell.angle_alpha   90.00
_cell.angle_beta   90.00
_cell.angle_gamma   90.00
#
_symmetry.space_group_name_H-M   'P 1'
#
loop_
_entity.id
_entity.type
_entity.pdbx_description
1 polymer ?
#
loop_
_entity_poly.entity_id
_entity_poly.type
_entity_poly.pdbx_seq_one_letter_code
_entity_poly.pdbx_strand_id
1 'polypeptide(L)'
;MIWIYRFSLAGAAIPSLQKHIKRREVYYVERKQNLCFFTAYSFITMPNSKEKRWKDCSRIAEGKRIFKRIYGQEFDDLYKGFNFATDIEQFIDSEQINVHVFTQRLQCASHKQWGKRTYFICL
;
A
#
# COMPACT_ATOMS: atom_id res chain seq x y z
N MET A 1 13.55 1.28 -7.53
CA MET A 1 13.08 -0.10 -7.33
C MET A 1 12.17 -0.10 -6.13
N ILE A 2 10.90 -0.48 -6.27
CA ILE A 2 9.91 -0.42 -5.18
C ILE A 2 9.54 -1.83 -4.76
N TRP A 3 9.58 -2.10 -3.46
CA TRP A 3 9.25 -3.41 -2.91
C TRP A 3 7.91 -3.31 -2.20
N ILE A 4 6.93 -4.08 -2.67
CA ILE A 4 5.58 -4.09 -2.13
C ILE A 4 5.31 -5.44 -1.48
N TYR A 5 5.07 -5.40 -0.18
CA TYR A 5 4.71 -6.59 0.57
C TYR A 5 3.22 -6.57 0.88
N ARG A 6 2.53 -7.61 0.44
CA ARG A 6 1.11 -7.82 0.72
C ARG A 6 0.98 -8.80 1.89
N PHE A 7 0.29 -8.37 2.94
CA PHE A 7 0.02 -9.18 4.12
C PHE A 7 -1.47 -9.37 4.38
N SER A 8 -1.83 -10.63 4.65
CA SER A 8 -3.07 -10.97 5.35
C SER A 8 -2.80 -10.92 6.85
N LEU A 9 -3.05 -9.78 7.49
CA LEU A 9 -2.81 -9.64 8.93
C LEU A 9 -4.10 -9.43 9.70
N ALA A 10 -4.40 -10.40 10.57
CA ALA A 10 -5.25 -10.25 11.74
C ALA A 10 -4.55 -9.39 12.83
N GLY A 11 -4.06 -8.20 12.46
CA GLY A 11 -3.62 -7.17 13.40
C GLY A 11 -2.17 -7.21 13.93
N ALA A 12 -1.39 -8.27 13.76
CA ALA A 12 -0.02 -8.34 14.33
C ALA A 12 1.07 -7.93 13.32
N ALA A 13 1.74 -6.78 13.50
CA ALA A 13 2.90 -6.42 12.67
C ALA A 13 3.99 -7.51 12.76
N ILE A 14 4.52 -7.96 11.62
CA ILE A 14 5.57 -8.99 11.59
C ILE A 14 6.78 -8.49 12.38
N PRO A 15 7.30 -9.27 13.35
CA PRO A 15 8.42 -8.84 14.20
C PRO A 15 9.65 -8.39 13.41
N SER A 16 9.97 -9.06 12.30
CA SER A 16 11.10 -8.67 11.44
C SER A 16 10.91 -7.29 10.80
N LEU A 17 9.67 -6.91 10.43
CA LEU A 17 9.38 -5.60 9.85
C LEU A 17 9.34 -4.49 10.90
N GLN A 18 9.10 -4.78 12.18
CA GLN A 18 9.05 -3.74 13.22
C GLN A 18 10.34 -2.92 13.31
N LYS A 19 11.51 -3.55 13.12
CA LYS A 19 12.81 -2.87 13.14
C LYS A 19 12.93 -1.87 11.98
N HIS A 20 12.47 -2.25 10.79
CA HIS A 20 12.49 -1.40 9.60
C HIS A 20 11.45 -0.26 9.67
N ILE A 21 10.28 -0.51 10.26
CA ILE A 21 9.27 0.52 10.55
C ILE A 21 9.85 1.56 11.52
N LYS A 22 10.51 1.13 12.60
CA LYS A 22 11.17 2.04 13.56
C LYS A 22 12.27 2.89 12.89
N ARG A 23 13.01 2.30 11.95
CA ARG A 23 14.03 2.98 11.14
C ARG A 23 13.46 3.85 10.01
N ARG A 24 12.14 3.81 9.78
CA ARG A 24 11.44 4.50 8.69
C ARG A 24 11.88 4.05 7.29
N GLU A 25 12.42 2.85 7.18
CA GLU A 25 12.80 2.21 5.91
C GLU A 25 11.56 1.65 5.19
N VAL A 26 10.48 1.42 5.93
CA VAL A 26 9.22 0.85 5.40
C VAL A 26 8.04 1.70 5.83
N TYR A 27 7.17 2.03 4.87
CA TYR A 27 5.89 2.70 5.15
C TYR A 27 4.76 1.68 5.30
N TYR A 28 4.03 1.80 6.41
CA TYR A 28 2.83 1.00 6.72
C TYR A 28 1.58 1.83 6.44
N VAL A 29 0.64 1.26 5.68
CA VAL A 29 -0.69 1.83 5.48
C VAL A 29 -1.74 0.80 5.89
N GLU A 30 -2.49 1.12 6.95
CA GLU A 30 -3.68 0.35 7.31
C GLU A 30 -4.78 0.59 6.27
N ARG A 31 -5.50 -0.48 5.92
CA ARG A 31 -6.68 -0.39 5.07
C ARG A 31 -7.82 0.33 5.81
N LYS A 32 -7.92 1.64 5.60
CA LYS A 32 -9.13 2.41 5.90
C LYS A 32 -10.14 2.36 4.73
N GLN A 33 -9.65 2.25 3.49
CA GLN A 33 -10.44 2.17 2.25
C GLN A 33 -9.72 1.23 1.26
N ASN A 34 -10.42 0.68 0.26
CA ASN A 34 -9.80 -0.16 -0.78
C ASN A 34 -8.74 0.58 -1.63
N LEU A 35 -8.51 1.87 -1.38
CA LEU A 35 -7.46 2.74 -1.93
C LEU A 35 -6.05 2.53 -1.34
N CYS A 36 -5.89 1.66 -0.34
CA CYS A 36 -4.65 1.44 0.41
C CYS A 36 -3.34 1.33 -0.40
N PHE A 37 -3.36 0.73 -1.60
CA PHE A 37 -2.20 0.70 -2.49
C PHE A 37 -1.77 2.11 -2.95
N PHE A 38 -2.70 2.91 -3.46
CA PHE A 38 -2.41 4.27 -3.92
C PHE A 38 -2.07 5.21 -2.76
N THR A 39 -2.71 5.03 -1.61
CA THR A 39 -2.32 5.76 -0.39
C THR A 39 -0.89 5.41 0.02
N ALA A 40 -0.48 4.14 -0.07
CA ALA A 40 0.90 3.76 0.20
C ALA A 40 1.87 4.33 -0.84
N TYR A 41 1.51 4.27 -2.12
CA TYR A 41 2.34 4.82 -3.20
C TYR A 41 2.54 6.33 -3.07
N SER A 42 1.60 7.06 -2.46
CA SER A 42 1.77 8.48 -2.18
C SER A 42 3.02 8.79 -1.33
N PHE A 43 3.52 7.85 -0.50
CA PHE A 43 4.76 8.05 0.26
C PHE A 43 5.99 8.19 -0.64
N ILE A 44 5.90 7.72 -1.89
CA ILE A 44 6.91 7.88 -2.93
C ILE A 44 6.69 9.19 -3.68
N THR A 45 5.46 9.48 -4.13
CA THR A 45 5.18 10.70 -4.91
C THR A 45 5.23 11.98 -4.08
N MET A 46 4.98 11.87 -2.78
CA MET A 46 5.02 12.96 -1.82
C MET A 46 5.88 12.55 -0.60
N PRO A 47 7.21 12.43 -0.72
CA PRO A 47 8.04 11.96 0.39
C PRO A 47 7.93 12.87 1.63
N ASN A 48 8.07 12.29 2.82
CA ASN A 48 8.19 13.09 4.05
C ASN A 48 9.62 13.64 4.17
N SER A 49 9.78 14.86 4.65
CA SER A 49 11.08 15.42 5.05
C SER A 49 11.22 15.41 6.57
N LYS A 50 12.37 15.87 7.08
CA LYS A 50 12.57 16.09 8.52
C LYS A 50 11.61 17.16 9.06
N GLU A 51 11.32 18.20 8.27
CA GLU A 51 10.45 19.30 8.69
C GLU A 51 8.96 19.05 8.38
N LYS A 52 8.64 18.24 7.37
CA LYS A 52 7.27 18.09 6.88
C LYS A 52 6.83 16.63 6.78
N ARG A 53 5.80 16.29 7.56
CA ARG A 53 5.05 15.05 7.46
C ARG A 53 3.65 15.31 6.97
N TRP A 54 3.26 14.63 5.90
CA TRP A 54 1.90 14.73 5.35
C TRP A 54 0.90 13.97 6.22
N LYS A 55 -0.27 14.57 6.44
CA LYS A 55 -1.38 13.96 7.18
C LYS A 55 -2.04 12.85 6.35
N ASP A 56 -2.66 11.88 7.02
CA ASP A 56 -3.39 10.78 6.37
C ASP A 56 -4.41 11.28 5.33
N CYS A 57 -5.15 12.35 5.62
CA CYS A 57 -6.12 12.92 4.68
C CYS A 57 -5.46 13.41 3.38
N SER A 58 -4.29 14.05 3.46
CA SER A 58 -3.51 14.48 2.29
C SER A 58 -3.03 13.27 1.48
N ARG A 59 -2.61 12.20 2.16
CA ARG A 59 -2.19 10.93 1.53
C ARG A 59 -3.34 10.24 0.80
N ILE A 60 -4.53 10.27 1.38
CA ILE A 60 -5.75 9.72 0.76
C ILE A 60 -6.14 10.55 -0.46
N ALA A 61 -6.12 11.89 -0.36
CA ALA A 61 -6.41 12.76 -1.50
C ALA A 61 -5.43 12.53 -2.67
N GLU A 62 -4.13 12.40 -2.36
CA GLU A 62 -3.14 12.05 -3.37
C GLU A 62 -3.37 10.65 -3.96
N GLY A 63 -3.71 9.67 -3.14
CA GLY A 63 -4.08 8.33 -3.62
C GLY A 63 -5.24 8.36 -4.61
N LYS A 64 -6.27 9.17 -4.36
CA LYS A 64 -7.40 9.35 -5.31
C LYS A 64 -6.95 10.05 -6.59
N ARG A 65 -6.07 11.04 -6.49
CA ARG A 65 -5.49 11.74 -7.66
C ARG A 65 -4.70 10.77 -8.55
N ILE A 66 -3.89 9.90 -7.96
CA ILE A 66 -3.13 8.87 -8.69
C ILE A 66 -4.08 7.84 -9.32
N PHE A 67 -5.07 7.37 -8.57
CA PHE A 67 -6.10 6.47 -9.10
C PHE A 67 -6.76 7.05 -10.36
N LYS A 68 -7.19 8.31 -10.30
CA LYS A 68 -7.81 9.01 -11.44
C LYS A 68 -6.86 9.12 -12.63
N ARG A 69 -5.58 9.39 -12.39
CA ARG A 69 -4.57 9.46 -13.46
C ARG A 69 -4.40 8.12 -14.17
N ILE A 70 -4.39 7.01 -13.44
CA ILE A 70 -4.10 5.67 -13.99
C ILE A 70 -5.32 5.02 -14.64
N TYR A 71 -6.49 5.12 -14.00
CA TYR A 71 -7.72 4.50 -14.51
C TYR A 71 -8.60 5.45 -15.32
N GLY A 72 -8.29 6.75 -15.37
CA GLY A 72 -9.06 7.75 -16.11
C GLY A 72 -10.43 8.09 -15.51
N GLN A 73 -10.73 7.65 -14.27
CA GLN A 73 -12.02 7.84 -13.61
C GLN A 73 -11.88 8.23 -12.15
N GLU A 74 -12.90 8.88 -11.59
CA GLU A 74 -12.93 9.22 -10.16
C GLU A 74 -12.97 7.96 -9.28
N PHE A 75 -12.42 8.07 -8.08
CA PHE A 75 -12.47 6.98 -7.12
C PHE A 75 -13.90 6.75 -6.61
N ASP A 76 -14.36 5.51 -6.73
CA ASP A 76 -15.63 5.02 -6.19
C ASP A 76 -15.38 4.06 -5.02
N ASP A 77 -16.21 4.16 -3.98
CA ASP A 77 -16.19 3.29 -2.81
C ASP A 77 -16.48 1.81 -3.17
N LEU A 78 -17.09 1.53 -4.33
CA LEU A 78 -17.27 0.17 -4.86
C LEU A 78 -15.97 -0.47 -5.36
N TYR A 79 -14.89 0.30 -5.53
CA TYR A 79 -13.59 -0.22 -5.96
C TYR A 79 -13.13 -1.35 -5.05
N LYS A 80 -12.85 -2.53 -5.64
CA LYS A 80 -12.49 -3.75 -4.89
C LYS A 80 -11.06 -3.74 -4.34
N GLY A 81 -10.28 -2.73 -4.72
CA GLY A 81 -8.87 -2.58 -4.37
C GLY A 81 -7.95 -3.06 -5.47
N PHE A 82 -6.69 -2.62 -5.38
CA PHE A 82 -5.67 -2.92 -6.38
C PHE A 82 -5.41 -4.41 -6.49
N ASN A 83 -5.57 -4.94 -7.70
CA ASN A 83 -5.32 -6.34 -8.01
C ASN A 83 -3.94 -6.49 -8.65
N PHE A 84 -2.95 -6.90 -7.85
CA PHE A 84 -1.58 -7.12 -8.32
C PHE A 84 -1.45 -8.14 -9.45
N ALA A 85 -2.42 -9.03 -9.66
CA ALA A 85 -2.36 -10.00 -10.75
C ALA A 85 -2.74 -9.39 -12.12
N THR A 86 -3.54 -8.32 -12.12
CA THR A 86 -4.09 -7.73 -13.36
C THR A 86 -3.69 -6.28 -13.56
N ASP A 87 -3.49 -5.54 -12.48
CA ASP A 87 -3.33 -4.08 -12.52
C ASP A 87 -1.85 -3.66 -12.46
N ILE A 88 -0.94 -4.58 -12.11
CA ILE A 88 0.47 -4.24 -11.84
C ILE A 88 1.23 -3.85 -13.10
N GLU A 89 0.95 -4.49 -14.24
CA GLU A 89 1.65 -4.20 -15.51
C GLU A 89 1.28 -2.81 -16.00
N GLN A 90 -0.03 -2.50 -16.09
CA GLN A 90 -0.50 -1.16 -16.42
C GLN A 90 0.05 -0.08 -15.47
N PHE A 91 0.18 -0.42 -14.18
CA PHE A 91 0.76 0.50 -13.20
C PHE A 91 2.25 0.74 -13.43
N ILE A 92 3.04 -0.32 -13.68
CA ILE A 92 4.47 -0.22 -14.01
C ILE A 92 4.67 0.63 -15.27
N ASP A 93 3.86 0.41 -16.30
CA ASP A 93 3.95 1.13 -17.56
C ASP A 93 3.58 2.61 -17.41
N SER A 94 2.49 2.91 -16.70
CA SER A 94 2.02 4.29 -16.49
C SER A 94 2.92 5.11 -15.58
N GLU A 95 3.54 4.49 -14.58
CA GLU A 95 4.38 5.18 -13.60
C GLU A 95 5.88 5.08 -13.92
N GLN A 96 6.28 4.26 -14.91
CA GLN A 96 7.68 4.02 -15.29
C GLN A 96 8.57 3.62 -14.10
N ILE A 97 8.05 2.73 -13.26
CA ILE A 97 8.74 2.27 -12.03
C ILE A 97 8.87 0.75 -12.00
N ASN A 98 10.02 0.27 -11.52
CA ASN A 98 10.20 -1.16 -11.25
C ASN A 98 9.58 -1.52 -9.90
N VAL A 99 8.60 -2.43 -9.92
CA VAL A 99 7.90 -2.91 -8.72
C VAL A 99 8.13 -4.41 -8.54
N HIS A 100 8.59 -4.80 -7.35
CA HIS A 100 8.65 -6.21 -6.93
C HIS A 100 7.58 -6.49 -5.88
N VAL A 101 6.73 -7.48 -6.15
CA VAL A 101 5.62 -7.86 -5.27
C VAL A 101 5.96 -9.14 -4.52
N PHE A 102 5.96 -9.06 -3.18
CA PHE A 102 6.17 -10.21 -2.30
C PHE A 102 4.89 -10.55 -1.55
N THR A 103 4.53 -11.83 -1.56
CA THR A 103 3.38 -12.36 -0.81
C THR A 103 3.88 -13.27 0.30
N GLN A 104 3.78 -12.86 1.56
CA GLN A 104 4.13 -13.72 2.69
C GLN A 104 2.88 -14.46 3.17
N ARG A 105 2.88 -15.80 3.06
CA ARG A 105 1.85 -16.64 3.69
C ARG A 105 2.21 -16.84 5.16
N LEU A 106 1.37 -16.35 6.08
CA LEU A 106 1.44 -16.73 7.49
C LEU A 106 0.54 -17.96 7.67
N GLN A 107 1.15 -19.14 7.81
CA GLN A 107 0.45 -20.30 8.38
C GLN A 107 0.31 -20.06 9.89
N CYS A 108 -0.92 -20.01 10.40
CA CYS A 108 -1.34 -20.71 11.63
C CYS A 108 -2.82 -20.44 12.01
N ALA A 109 -3.52 -21.56 12.19
CA ALA A 109 -4.58 -21.89 13.15
C ALA A 109 -5.95 -21.16 13.15
N SER A 110 -6.97 -21.99 12.83
CA SER A 110 -8.33 -22.05 13.38
C SER A 110 -9.27 -20.84 13.23
N HIS A 111 -10.29 -21.05 12.37
CA HIS A 111 -11.68 -20.58 12.50
C HIS A 111 -11.91 -19.25 13.25
N LYS A 112 -11.95 -18.13 12.51
CA LYS A 112 -12.99 -17.08 12.58
C LYS A 112 -12.62 -15.90 11.65
N GLN A 113 -13.52 -15.63 10.71
CA GLN A 113 -13.77 -14.38 9.96
C GLN A 113 -12.55 -13.49 9.62
N TRP A 114 -12.11 -13.60 8.37
CA TRP A 114 -10.97 -12.90 7.79
C TRP A 114 -11.27 -11.41 7.52
N GLY A 115 -10.62 -10.49 8.24
CA GLY A 115 -10.82 -9.05 8.07
C GLY A 115 -9.51 -8.24 8.09
N LYS A 116 -9.33 -7.42 7.03
CA LYS A 116 -8.27 -6.41 6.77
C LYS A 116 -6.97 -6.93 6.11
N ARG A 117 -6.59 -6.35 4.96
CA ARG A 117 -5.30 -6.59 4.25
C ARG A 117 -4.40 -5.37 4.41
N THR A 118 -3.11 -5.57 4.61
CA THR A 118 -2.10 -4.53 4.85
C THR A 118 -1.06 -4.52 3.74
N TYR A 119 -0.61 -3.32 3.34
CA TYR A 119 0.46 -3.13 2.38
C TYR A 119 1.64 -2.40 3.02
N PHE A 120 2.84 -2.92 2.77
CA PHE A 120 4.08 -2.23 3.10
C PHE A 120 4.78 -1.87 1.81
N ILE A 121 5.28 -0.65 1.73
CA ILE A 121 6.13 -0.18 0.64
C ILE A 121 7.51 0.11 1.24
N CYS A 122 8.53 -0.57 0.73
CA CYS A 122 9.94 -0.29 1.01
C CYS A 122 10.54 0.39 -0.22
N LEU A 123 11.25 1.49 0.01
CA LEU A 123 12.08 2.19 -0.99
C LEU A 123 13.46 1.53 -1.08
#